data_AF-A0A9P5PTG0-F1
#
_entry.id   AF-A0A9P5PTG0-F1
#
_cell.length_a   1.000
_cell.length_b   1.000
_cell.length_c   1.000
_cell.angle_alpha   90.00
_cell.angle_beta   90.00
_cell.angle_gamma   90.00
#
_symmetry.space_group_name_H-M   'P 1'
#
loop_
_entity.id
_entity.type
_entity.pdbx_description
1 polymer ?
#
loop_
_entity_poly.entity_id
_entity_poly.type
_entity_poly.pdbx_seq_one_letter_code
_entity_poly.pdbx_strand_id
1 'polypeptide(L)'
;MVALRAKLTGFSEDMVRWKDLVPGARRSHRGVREGKIVKPTKDNAGSTTTKKLKKLKLSVIRRNELMGLSGDGTASAQVFATERSKDMRTLEEKRNLLRLAKSFCDAYPYIPPDELARRVKAEAEAKQKTDSSAMLATYMQSTNDRIDSLASMLTHHLPALRTPGPISPTSAIAPMTIVGMSDMDTHAQPKTPGTSELALPVSVMAATAPEPQPAATSHSGLLSLPSCESIRTYAVMLAGTQALTFTYNDIPDPRQISFADDIPRLDRVWDDKRANWDASECSKLLVIKGTPVALRYWPDVYRNKNDQRWKGIKATWTEWKYVAERYRASTPEEFWMEFSSDDGKRFNWKAITACLRGQRAVHDQELCTKARSEYGMEFETHFSNRGKVMTDKSAIARRYLMLKENQMDVD
;
A
#
# COMPACT_ATOMS: atom_id res chain seq x y z
N MET A 1 21.58 -37.13 -12.87
CA MET A 1 21.08 -36.60 -11.58
C MET A 1 22.21 -36.24 -10.60
N VAL A 2 23.21 -37.10 -10.39
CA VAL A 2 24.34 -36.84 -9.45
C VAL A 2 25.14 -35.58 -9.79
N ALA A 3 25.46 -35.36 -11.07
CA ALA A 3 26.20 -34.17 -11.52
C ALA A 3 25.44 -32.85 -11.34
N LEU A 4 24.10 -32.87 -11.33
CA LEU A 4 23.28 -31.68 -11.10
C LEU A 4 23.24 -31.33 -9.60
N ARG A 5 23.14 -32.34 -8.73
CA ARG A 5 23.21 -32.13 -7.28
C ARG A 5 24.56 -31.57 -6.85
N ALA A 6 25.67 -32.13 -7.34
CA ALA A 6 27.00 -31.60 -7.05
C ALA A 6 27.19 -30.14 -7.51
N LYS A 7 26.61 -29.76 -8.67
CA LYS A 7 26.63 -28.37 -9.14
C LYS A 7 25.78 -27.44 -8.28
N LEU A 8 24.63 -27.90 -7.79
CA LEU A 8 23.76 -27.11 -6.91
C LEU A 8 24.38 -26.93 -5.51
N THR A 9 25.00 -27.97 -4.96
CA THR A 9 25.71 -27.89 -3.67
C THR A 9 26.91 -26.94 -3.77
N GLY A 10 27.71 -27.05 -4.84
CA GLY A 10 28.79 -26.08 -5.09
C GLY A 10 28.30 -24.66 -5.38
N PHE A 11 27.03 -24.50 -5.82
CA PHE A 11 26.41 -23.19 -6.00
C PHE A 11 25.96 -22.55 -4.69
N SER A 12 25.67 -23.33 -3.64
CA SER A 12 25.17 -22.83 -2.36
C SER A 12 26.28 -22.52 -1.35
N GLU A 13 27.46 -23.13 -1.47
CA GLU A 13 28.51 -23.03 -0.44
C GLU A 13 29.38 -21.77 -0.55
N ASP A 14 29.44 -21.12 -1.71
CA ASP A 14 30.40 -20.03 -1.94
C ASP A 14 29.75 -18.77 -2.55
N MET A 15 29.04 -18.04 -1.69
CA MET A 15 28.31 -16.81 -2.05
C MET A 15 29.24 -15.67 -2.48
N VAL A 16 30.53 -15.72 -2.14
CA VAL A 16 31.53 -14.70 -2.52
C VAL A 16 31.90 -14.84 -3.99
N ARG A 17 32.12 -16.08 -4.45
CA ARG A 17 32.46 -16.41 -5.84
C ARG A 17 31.36 -16.06 -6.85
N TRP A 18 30.12 -15.91 -6.36
CA TRP A 18 28.98 -15.46 -7.17
C TRP A 18 29.15 -14.06 -7.75
N LYS A 19 29.79 -13.14 -7.03
CA LYS A 19 30.01 -11.78 -7.53
C LYS A 19 30.97 -11.75 -8.73
N ASP A 20 31.86 -12.73 -8.81
CA ASP A 20 32.86 -12.84 -9.89
C ASP A 20 32.34 -13.66 -11.09
N LEU A 21 31.41 -14.60 -10.85
CA LEU A 21 30.84 -15.47 -11.89
C LEU A 21 29.65 -14.86 -12.64
N VAL A 22 28.98 -13.84 -12.09
CA VAL A 22 27.97 -13.08 -12.84
C VAL A 22 28.72 -12.08 -13.73
N PRO A 23 28.85 -12.31 -15.05
CA PRO A 23 29.47 -11.33 -15.94
C PRO A 23 28.73 -10.01 -15.76
N GLY A 24 29.46 -9.01 -15.28
CA GLY A 24 28.92 -7.73 -14.85
C GLY A 24 27.87 -7.23 -15.83
N ALA A 25 26.70 -6.85 -15.29
CA ALA A 25 25.54 -6.42 -16.05
C ALA A 25 25.98 -5.49 -17.19
N ARG A 26 25.98 -6.03 -18.42
CA ARG A 26 26.43 -5.30 -19.60
C ARG A 26 25.59 -4.03 -19.67
N ARG A 27 26.24 -2.87 -19.46
CA ARG A 27 25.64 -1.55 -19.64
C ARG A 27 24.88 -1.59 -20.97
N SER A 28 23.57 -1.39 -20.93
CA SER A 28 22.80 -1.19 -22.14
C SER A 28 23.42 0.00 -22.87
N HIS A 29 24.09 -0.27 -23.98
CA HIS A 29 24.74 0.73 -24.81
C HIS A 29 23.66 1.69 -25.32
N ARG A 30 23.43 2.79 -24.59
CA ARG A 30 22.65 3.90 -25.12
C ARG A 30 23.54 4.56 -26.16
N GLY A 31 23.32 4.18 -27.42
CA GLY A 31 24.02 4.78 -28.55
C GLY A 31 24.00 6.30 -28.46
N VAL A 32 25.13 6.89 -28.86
CA VAL A 32 25.35 8.33 -28.98
C VAL A 32 24.20 8.93 -29.79
N ARG A 33 23.38 9.76 -29.14
CA ARG A 33 22.32 10.53 -29.80
C ARG A 33 22.83 11.95 -30.02
N GLU A 34 23.66 12.14 -31.03
CA GLU A 34 23.79 13.45 -31.66
C GLU A 34 22.71 13.57 -32.74
N GLY A 35 21.81 14.53 -32.57
CA GLY A 35 20.70 14.75 -33.50
C GLY A 35 19.52 15.43 -32.83
N LYS A 36 19.57 16.77 -32.77
CA LYS A 36 18.42 17.63 -32.49
C LYS A 36 17.34 17.37 -33.55
N ILE A 37 16.31 16.60 -33.21
CA ILE A 37 15.09 16.50 -34.04
C ILE A 37 14.13 17.58 -33.57
N VAL A 38 14.04 18.65 -34.37
CA VAL A 38 13.03 19.69 -34.26
C VAL A 38 11.67 19.06 -34.57
N LYS A 39 10.71 19.18 -33.65
CA LYS A 39 9.33 18.71 -33.85
C LYS A 39 8.58 19.75 -34.68
N PRO A 40 7.91 19.37 -35.79
CA PRO A 40 7.03 20.30 -36.49
C PRO A 40 5.74 20.55 -35.69
N THR A 41 5.45 21.83 -35.51
CA THR A 41 4.19 22.39 -35.00
C THR A 41 3.05 21.98 -35.93
N LYS A 42 1.93 21.53 -35.36
CA LYS A 42 0.78 21.03 -36.12
C LYS A 42 -0.37 22.01 -35.96
N ASP A 43 -0.63 22.77 -37.01
CA ASP A 43 -1.77 23.68 -37.07
C ASP A 43 -3.09 22.91 -37.16
N ASN A 44 -4.06 23.41 -36.39
CA ASN A 44 -5.40 22.89 -36.24
C ASN A 44 -6.28 23.49 -37.34
N ALA A 45 -6.70 22.67 -38.30
CA ALA A 45 -7.84 22.97 -39.16
C ALA A 45 -8.77 21.75 -39.17
N GLY A 46 -10.03 22.00 -38.81
CA GLY A 46 -11.07 21.00 -38.63
C GLY A 46 -11.37 20.22 -39.91
N SER A 47 -11.53 18.91 -39.78
CA SER A 47 -12.16 18.10 -40.82
C SER A 47 -12.65 16.78 -40.24
N THR A 48 -13.87 16.48 -40.68
CA THR A 48 -14.80 15.39 -40.40
C THR A 48 -14.21 13.98 -40.45
N THR A 49 -14.88 13.10 -39.73
CA THR A 49 -14.55 11.70 -39.42
C THR A 49 -14.33 10.82 -40.65
N THR A 50 -13.07 10.65 -41.04
CA THR A 50 -12.58 9.47 -41.75
C THR A 50 -11.52 8.79 -40.87
N LYS A 51 -11.60 7.45 -40.76
CA LYS A 51 -10.69 6.64 -39.92
C LYS A 51 -9.26 6.84 -40.41
N LYS A 52 -8.53 7.78 -39.78
CA LYS A 52 -7.12 8.05 -40.06
C LYS A 52 -6.31 6.77 -39.82
N LEU A 53 -5.84 6.16 -40.90
CA LEU A 53 -4.78 5.16 -40.90
C LEU A 53 -3.66 5.69 -39.99
N LYS A 54 -3.35 4.94 -38.93
CA LYS A 54 -2.31 5.30 -37.97
C LYS A 54 -1.00 5.39 -38.74
N LYS A 55 -0.50 6.61 -38.98
CA LYS A 55 0.80 6.85 -39.60
C LYS A 55 1.85 6.00 -38.88
N LEU A 56 2.50 5.10 -39.61
CA LEU A 56 3.59 4.28 -39.09
C LEU A 56 4.66 5.20 -38.48
N LYS A 57 5.20 4.79 -37.33
CA LYS A 57 6.29 5.54 -36.67
C LYS A 57 7.45 5.68 -37.67
N LEU A 58 8.04 6.87 -37.75
CA LEU A 58 9.15 7.17 -38.68
C LEU A 58 10.30 6.16 -38.60
N SER A 59 10.55 5.60 -37.41
CA SER A 59 11.55 4.55 -37.21
C SER A 59 11.24 3.24 -37.94
N VAL A 60 9.96 2.92 -38.12
CA VAL A 60 9.52 1.72 -38.84
C VAL A 60 9.66 1.93 -40.34
N ILE A 61 9.30 3.12 -40.83
CA ILE A 61 9.50 3.51 -42.24
C ILE A 61 10.98 3.42 -42.60
N ARG A 62 11.85 4.06 -41.80
CA ARG A 62 13.30 4.05 -42.04
C ARG A 62 13.92 2.65 -41.95
N ARG A 63 13.40 1.78 -41.06
CA ARG A 63 13.81 0.38 -41.01
C ARG A 63 13.42 -0.37 -42.29
N ASN A 64 12.21 -0.14 -42.81
CA ASN A 64 11.74 -0.81 -44.01
C ASN A 64 12.53 -0.37 -45.25
N GLU A 65 12.82 0.94 -45.37
CA GLU A 65 13.72 1.47 -46.41
C GLU A 65 15.10 0.84 -46.35
N LEU A 66 15.71 0.76 -45.16
CA LEU A 66 17.04 0.18 -44.97
C LEU A 66 17.08 -1.32 -45.30
N MET A 67 15.95 -2.02 -45.17
CA MET A 67 15.81 -3.44 -45.46
C MET A 67 15.31 -3.71 -46.89
N GLY A 68 15.18 -2.68 -47.74
CA GLY A 68 14.69 -2.82 -49.11
C GLY A 68 13.22 -3.23 -49.23
N LEU A 69 12.43 -3.06 -48.15
CA LEU A 69 11.01 -3.39 -48.14
C LEU A 69 10.23 -2.18 -48.65
N SER A 70 9.72 -2.27 -49.88
CA SER A 70 8.92 -1.21 -50.51
C SER A 70 7.76 -0.78 -49.62
N GLY A 71 7.58 0.54 -49.50
CA GLY A 71 6.60 1.18 -48.60
C GLY A 71 5.14 0.97 -48.97
N ASP A 72 4.86 0.30 -50.09
CA ASP A 72 3.52 -0.11 -50.47
C ASP A 72 3.10 -1.30 -49.59
N GLY A 73 2.32 -0.98 -48.56
CA GLY A 73 1.88 -1.88 -47.48
C GLY A 73 1.01 -3.07 -47.91
N THR A 74 1.15 -3.55 -49.13
CA THR A 74 0.47 -4.71 -49.73
C THR A 74 1.36 -5.95 -49.84
N ALA A 75 2.61 -5.91 -49.37
CA ALA A 75 3.44 -7.10 -49.23
C ALA A 75 3.09 -7.86 -47.94
N SER A 76 2.20 -8.84 -48.11
CA SER A 76 2.23 -10.18 -47.50
C SER A 76 3.15 -10.38 -46.29
N ALA A 77 2.57 -10.91 -45.22
CA ALA A 77 3.21 -11.39 -44.00
C ALA A 77 4.20 -12.55 -44.25
N GLN A 78 5.23 -12.32 -45.07
CA GLN A 78 6.43 -13.12 -45.07
C GLN A 78 7.22 -12.69 -43.83
N VAL A 79 6.79 -13.28 -42.71
CA VAL A 79 7.52 -13.42 -41.47
C VAL A 79 8.93 -13.87 -41.84
N PHE A 80 9.85 -12.93 -41.97
CA PHE A 80 11.26 -13.27 -41.86
C PHE A 80 11.36 -14.01 -40.54
N ALA A 81 11.67 -15.30 -40.61
CA ALA A 81 12.10 -16.07 -39.47
C ALA A 81 13.31 -15.31 -38.94
N THR A 82 13.09 -14.41 -37.99
CA THR A 82 14.16 -13.80 -37.22
C THR A 82 14.76 -14.97 -36.47
N GLU A 83 15.73 -15.62 -37.08
CA GLU A 83 16.72 -16.43 -36.39
C GLU A 83 17.34 -15.48 -35.37
N ARG A 84 16.78 -15.54 -34.17
CA ARG A 84 17.33 -14.89 -33.00
C ARG A 84 18.67 -15.60 -32.83
N SER A 85 19.74 -14.95 -33.29
CA SER A 85 21.08 -15.45 -33.57
C SER A 85 21.86 -16.00 -32.35
N LYS A 86 21.15 -16.42 -31.31
CA LYS A 86 21.69 -16.96 -30.06
C LYS A 86 20.92 -18.17 -29.55
N ASP A 87 19.97 -18.70 -30.33
CA ASP A 87 19.29 -19.93 -29.94
C ASP A 87 20.18 -21.15 -30.23
N MET A 88 21.05 -21.46 -29.27
CA MET A 88 21.97 -22.61 -29.28
C MET A 88 21.26 -23.96 -29.09
N ARG A 89 19.93 -23.99 -29.01
CA ARG A 89 19.17 -25.24 -28.82
C ARG A 89 19.30 -26.14 -30.04
N THR A 90 19.43 -27.44 -29.80
CA THR A 90 19.47 -28.45 -30.87
C THR A 90 18.13 -28.50 -31.62
N LEU A 91 18.13 -29.06 -32.83
CA LEU A 91 16.88 -29.25 -33.59
C LEU A 91 15.85 -30.08 -32.81
N GLU A 92 16.30 -31.04 -32.01
CA GLU A 92 15.43 -31.86 -31.17
C GLU A 92 14.80 -31.07 -30.02
N GLU A 93 15.58 -30.23 -29.33
CA GLU A 93 15.07 -29.33 -28.29
C GLU A 93 14.04 -28.34 -28.84
N LYS A 94 14.28 -27.82 -30.06
CA LYS A 94 13.31 -26.94 -30.76
C LYS A 94 12.00 -27.68 -31.05
N ARG A 95 12.07 -28.93 -31.53
CA ARG A 95 10.87 -29.76 -31.76
C ARG A 95 10.13 -30.07 -30.46
N ASN A 96 10.85 -30.38 -29.39
CA ASN A 96 10.26 -30.61 -28.07
C ASN A 96 9.57 -29.35 -27.53
N LEU A 97 10.18 -28.17 -27.72
CA LEU A 97 9.56 -26.90 -27.35
C LEU A 97 8.26 -26.63 -28.13
N LEU A 98 8.25 -26.89 -29.44
CA LEU A 98 7.05 -26.74 -30.26
C LEU A 98 5.95 -27.73 -29.84
N ARG A 99 6.31 -28.98 -29.51
CA ARG A 99 5.37 -29.97 -28.98
C ARG A 99 4.77 -29.51 -27.65
N LEU A 100 5.59 -28.97 -26.75
CA LEU A 100 5.14 -28.43 -25.46
C LEU A 100 4.24 -27.21 -25.64
N ALA A 101 4.61 -26.28 -26.53
CA ALA A 101 3.78 -25.12 -26.84
C ALA A 101 2.42 -25.52 -27.42
N LYS A 102 2.39 -26.52 -28.31
CA LYS A 102 1.15 -27.07 -28.85
C LYS A 102 0.29 -27.70 -27.75
N SER A 103 0.87 -28.58 -26.93
CA SER A 103 0.17 -29.19 -25.78
C SER A 103 -0.36 -28.13 -24.81
N PHE A 104 0.36 -27.03 -24.61
CA PHE A 104 -0.08 -25.93 -23.77
C PHE A 104 -1.26 -25.16 -24.38
N CYS A 105 -1.21 -24.83 -25.67
CA CYS A 105 -2.34 -24.20 -26.35
C CYS A 105 -3.58 -25.10 -26.40
N ASP A 106 -3.40 -26.41 -26.55
CA ASP A 106 -4.49 -27.39 -26.56
C ASP A 106 -5.11 -27.54 -25.15
N ALA A 107 -4.28 -27.52 -24.09
CA ALA A 107 -4.74 -27.60 -22.70
C ALA A 107 -5.35 -26.28 -22.17
N TYR A 108 -4.90 -25.15 -22.71
CA TYR A 108 -5.35 -23.82 -22.35
C TYR A 108 -5.75 -23.04 -23.62
N PRO A 109 -6.89 -23.39 -24.25
CA PRO A 109 -7.39 -22.65 -25.40
C PRO A 109 -7.49 -21.16 -25.07
N TYR A 110 -7.09 -20.30 -26.00
CA TYR A 110 -7.19 -18.87 -25.79
C TYR A 110 -8.65 -18.46 -25.53
N ILE A 111 -8.89 -17.93 -24.33
CA ILE A 111 -10.18 -17.36 -23.95
C ILE A 111 -10.09 -15.86 -24.18
N PRO A 112 -10.91 -15.28 -25.08
CA PRO A 112 -10.97 -13.83 -25.26
C PRO A 112 -11.23 -13.11 -23.91
N PRO A 113 -10.63 -11.93 -23.68
CA PRO A 113 -10.80 -11.19 -22.42
C PRO A 113 -12.27 -10.97 -22.03
N ASP A 114 -13.13 -10.73 -23.01
CA ASP A 114 -14.57 -10.53 -22.79
C ASP A 114 -15.27 -11.80 -22.31
N GLU A 115 -14.83 -12.97 -22.78
CA GLU A 115 -15.32 -14.27 -22.31
C GLU A 115 -14.83 -14.56 -20.88
N LEU A 116 -13.57 -14.22 -20.57
CA LEU A 116 -13.04 -14.34 -19.22
C LEU A 116 -13.82 -13.45 -18.23
N ALA A 117 -14.12 -12.21 -18.63
CA ALA A 117 -14.94 -11.29 -17.84
C ALA A 117 -16.36 -11.83 -17.61
N ARG A 118 -16.99 -12.44 -18.63
CA ARG A 118 -18.28 -13.10 -18.50
C ARG A 118 -18.24 -14.28 -17.53
N ARG A 119 -17.19 -15.12 -17.58
CA ARG A 119 -17.01 -16.25 -16.65
C ARG A 119 -16.84 -15.79 -15.20
N VAL A 120 -15.99 -14.80 -14.96
CA VAL A 120 -15.79 -14.23 -13.61
C VAL A 120 -17.09 -13.63 -13.08
N LYS A 121 -17.85 -12.93 -13.92
CA LYS A 121 -19.16 -12.38 -13.53
C LYS A 121 -20.16 -13.48 -13.19
N ALA A 122 -20.27 -14.51 -14.03
CA ALA A 122 -21.16 -15.63 -13.79
C ALA A 122 -20.80 -16.41 -12.51
N GLU A 123 -19.50 -16.60 -12.23
CA GLU A 123 -19.05 -17.24 -11.00
C GLU A 123 -19.37 -16.38 -9.75
N ALA A 124 -19.21 -15.05 -9.85
CA ALA A 124 -19.59 -14.14 -8.78
C ALA A 124 -21.11 -14.17 -8.51
N GLU A 125 -21.93 -14.18 -9.56
CA GLU A 125 -23.39 -14.30 -9.45
C GLU A 125 -23.81 -15.66 -8.88
N ALA A 126 -23.13 -16.75 -9.26
CA ALA A 126 -23.37 -18.08 -8.71
C ALA A 126 -23.03 -18.14 -7.20
N LYS A 127 -21.88 -17.58 -6.79
CA LYS A 127 -21.49 -17.49 -5.37
C LYS A 127 -22.46 -16.62 -4.58
N GLN A 128 -22.91 -15.50 -5.13
CA GLN A 128 -23.90 -14.65 -4.48
C GLN A 128 -25.23 -15.39 -4.25
N LYS A 129 -25.67 -16.21 -5.22
CA LYS A 129 -26.86 -17.06 -5.06
C LYS A 129 -26.68 -18.13 -3.99
N THR A 130 -25.52 -18.79 -3.94
CA THR A 130 -25.26 -19.80 -2.89
C THR A 130 -25.21 -19.16 -1.50
N ASP A 131 -24.57 -18.00 -1.36
CA ASP A 131 -24.45 -17.31 -0.07
C ASP A 131 -25.81 -16.78 0.42
N SER A 132 -26.62 -16.24 -0.50
CA SER A 132 -27.99 -15.79 -0.18
C SER A 132 -28.89 -16.96 0.23
N SER A 133 -28.76 -18.11 -0.45
CA SER A 133 -29.48 -19.33 -0.09
C SER A 133 -29.03 -19.90 1.26
N ALA A 134 -27.73 -19.85 1.56
CA ALA A 134 -27.20 -20.29 2.84
C ALA A 134 -27.68 -19.39 3.99
N MET A 135 -27.69 -18.06 3.79
CA MET A 135 -28.26 -17.09 4.74
C MET A 135 -29.75 -17.31 4.98
N LEU A 136 -30.52 -17.63 3.93
CA LEU A 136 -31.94 -17.95 4.10
C LEU A 136 -32.14 -19.25 4.89
N ALA A 137 -31.33 -20.28 4.61
CA ALA A 137 -31.40 -21.55 5.33
C ALA A 137 -31.05 -21.40 6.82
N THR A 138 -30.00 -20.63 7.16
CA THR A 138 -29.63 -20.35 8.55
C THR A 138 -30.69 -19.51 9.27
N TYR A 139 -31.29 -18.54 8.57
CA TYR A 139 -32.43 -17.78 9.10
C TYR A 139 -33.63 -18.70 9.42
N MET A 140 -34.01 -19.60 8.50
CA MET A 140 -35.11 -20.54 8.72
C MET A 140 -34.84 -21.51 9.87
N GLN A 141 -33.61 -21.99 10.04
CA GLN A 141 -33.23 -22.83 11.19
C GLN A 141 -33.38 -22.06 12.49
N SER A 142 -32.86 -20.83 12.56
CA SER A 142 -32.98 -19.99 13.76
C SER A 142 -34.44 -19.69 14.14
N THR A 143 -35.33 -19.51 13.15
CA THR A 143 -36.76 -19.33 13.43
C THR A 143 -37.41 -20.60 13.97
N ASN A 144 -37.03 -21.78 13.48
CA ASN A 144 -37.55 -23.06 13.98
C ASN A 144 -37.07 -23.30 15.43
N ASP A 145 -35.79 -23.04 15.72
CA ASP A 145 -35.25 -23.16 17.08
C ASP A 145 -35.99 -22.26 18.08
N ARG A 146 -36.39 -21.05 17.65
CA ARG A 146 -37.21 -20.14 18.47
C ARG A 146 -38.62 -20.69 18.72
N ILE A 147 -39.24 -21.30 17.72
CA ILE A 147 -40.57 -21.90 17.85
C ILE A 147 -40.50 -23.09 18.82
N ASP A 148 -39.50 -23.95 18.70
CA ASP A 148 -39.32 -25.12 19.57
C ASP A 148 -39.03 -24.71 21.03
N SER A 149 -38.27 -23.63 21.21
CA SER A 149 -38.04 -23.04 22.53
C SER A 149 -39.33 -22.53 23.16
N LEU A 150 -40.17 -21.81 22.41
CA LEU A 150 -41.48 -21.34 22.89
C LEU A 150 -42.43 -22.51 23.20
N ALA A 151 -42.46 -23.55 22.37
CA ALA A 151 -43.27 -24.75 22.59
C ALA A 151 -42.83 -25.49 23.88
N SER A 152 -41.53 -25.57 24.13
CA SER A 152 -40.98 -26.17 25.35
C SER A 152 -41.38 -25.38 26.60
N MET A 153 -41.35 -24.05 26.55
CA MET A 153 -41.82 -23.21 27.68
C MET A 153 -43.31 -23.43 27.98
N LEU A 154 -44.16 -23.51 26.94
CA LEU A 154 -45.59 -23.77 27.11
C LEU A 154 -45.88 -25.15 27.72
N THR A 155 -45.08 -26.16 27.37
CA THR A 155 -45.22 -27.52 27.89
C THR A 155 -44.89 -27.59 29.39
N HIS A 156 -43.91 -26.81 29.86
CA HIS A 156 -43.52 -26.77 31.27
C HIS A 156 -44.42 -25.90 32.16
N HIS A 157 -45.23 -25.02 31.58
CA HIS A 157 -46.11 -24.12 32.34
C HIS A 157 -47.58 -24.57 32.40
N LEU A 158 -47.93 -25.72 31.82
CA LEU A 158 -49.22 -26.36 32.06
C LEU A 158 -49.10 -27.37 33.20
N PRO A 159 -49.43 -26.99 34.45
CA PRO A 159 -49.52 -27.96 35.54
C PRO A 159 -50.60 -28.98 35.17
N ALA A 160 -50.26 -30.26 35.31
CA ALA A 160 -51.12 -31.38 35.01
C ALA A 160 -52.46 -31.27 35.76
N LEU A 161 -53.49 -30.79 35.06
CA LEU A 161 -54.89 -31.04 35.40
C LEU A 161 -55.17 -32.52 35.10
N ARG A 162 -54.79 -33.38 36.05
CA ARG A 162 -55.39 -34.69 36.22
C ARG A 162 -56.88 -34.48 36.51
N THR A 163 -57.77 -35.03 35.68
CA THR A 163 -58.86 -35.95 36.06
C THR A 163 -59.82 -36.26 34.88
N PRO A 164 -60.60 -37.35 34.96
CA PRO A 164 -61.13 -38.09 33.79
C PRO A 164 -62.56 -37.68 33.40
N GLY A 165 -62.94 -38.01 32.16
CA GLY A 165 -64.36 -38.09 31.77
C GLY A 165 -64.60 -37.82 30.28
N PRO A 166 -65.30 -38.72 29.56
CA PRO A 166 -65.70 -38.48 28.18
C PRO A 166 -67.02 -37.71 28.15
N ILE A 167 -67.08 -36.55 27.50
CA ILE A 167 -68.33 -35.97 27.04
C ILE A 167 -68.14 -35.18 25.73
N SER A 168 -69.14 -35.39 24.88
CA SER A 168 -69.39 -35.01 23.49
C SER A 168 -69.39 -33.50 23.17
N PRO A 169 -69.45 -33.14 21.87
CA PRO A 169 -69.10 -31.81 21.36
C PRO A 169 -70.31 -30.88 21.26
N THR A 170 -70.11 -29.57 21.35
CA THR A 170 -71.04 -28.53 20.84
C THR A 170 -70.35 -27.15 20.84
N SER A 171 -70.37 -26.48 19.67
CA SER A 171 -70.46 -25.04 19.36
C SER A 171 -69.71 -23.99 20.22
N ALA A 172 -69.41 -22.76 19.78
CA ALA A 172 -69.30 -22.02 18.52
C ALA A 172 -68.81 -20.61 18.93
N ILE A 173 -68.41 -19.79 17.93
CA ILE A 173 -68.48 -18.31 17.94
C ILE A 173 -67.36 -17.48 18.65
N ALA A 174 -66.66 -16.74 17.79
CA ALA A 174 -66.31 -15.30 17.80
C ALA A 174 -64.93 -14.77 18.28
N PRO A 175 -64.47 -13.65 17.67
CA PRO A 175 -63.14 -13.08 17.86
C PRO A 175 -63.14 -11.88 18.83
N MET A 176 -62.01 -11.61 19.50
CA MET A 176 -61.78 -10.34 20.18
C MET A 176 -60.36 -9.80 19.95
N THR A 177 -60.33 -8.67 19.24
CA THR A 177 -59.68 -7.39 19.55
C THR A 177 -58.41 -7.39 20.40
N ILE A 178 -57.29 -6.98 19.79
CA ILE A 178 -56.04 -6.63 20.49
C ILE A 178 -55.99 -5.11 20.70
N VAL A 179 -55.94 -4.72 21.98
CA VAL A 179 -55.64 -3.38 22.48
C VAL A 179 -54.14 -3.25 22.68
N GLY A 180 -53.57 -2.13 22.21
CA GLY A 180 -52.17 -1.77 22.42
C GLY A 180 -51.88 -1.19 23.80
N MET A 181 -50.62 -1.25 24.19
CA MET A 181 -49.89 -0.57 25.29
C MET A 181 -48.48 -1.22 25.27
N SER A 182 -47.34 -0.59 25.53
CA SER A 182 -47.00 0.67 26.19
C SER A 182 -45.49 0.90 26.10
N ASP A 183 -45.09 2.17 26.18
CA ASP A 183 -43.73 2.66 26.42
C ASP A 183 -43.08 2.10 27.70
N MET A 184 -41.75 1.98 27.70
CA MET A 184 -40.92 1.95 28.91
C MET A 184 -39.56 2.58 28.65
N ASP A 185 -39.39 3.79 29.22
CA ASP A 185 -38.13 4.42 29.59
C ASP A 185 -37.41 3.63 30.69
N THR A 186 -36.07 3.72 30.74
CA THR A 186 -35.22 3.93 31.94
C THR A 186 -33.83 3.38 31.68
N HIS A 187 -32.84 4.26 31.50
CA HIS A 187 -31.42 3.89 31.58
C HIS A 187 -30.72 4.65 32.71
N ALA A 188 -30.25 3.88 33.68
CA ALA A 188 -29.45 4.31 34.82
C ALA A 188 -27.96 4.41 34.47
N GLN A 189 -27.29 5.43 35.02
CA GLN A 189 -25.82 5.58 35.03
C GLN A 189 -25.20 4.93 36.29
N PRO A 190 -23.98 4.38 36.21
CA PRO A 190 -23.13 4.17 37.38
C PRO A 190 -21.94 5.14 37.43
N LYS A 191 -21.70 5.68 38.63
CA LYS A 191 -20.49 6.40 39.08
C LYS A 191 -19.37 5.41 39.42
N THR A 192 -18.12 5.77 39.15
CA THR A 192 -16.92 5.13 39.70
C THR A 192 -16.02 6.17 40.42
N PRO A 193 -15.37 5.81 41.55
CA PRO A 193 -14.47 6.72 42.26
C PRO A 193 -12.99 6.31 42.20
N GLY A 194 -12.12 7.32 42.33
CA GLY A 194 -10.91 7.28 43.15
C GLY A 194 -9.62 6.72 42.54
N THR A 195 -8.70 7.62 42.16
CA THR A 195 -7.29 7.29 41.88
C THR A 195 -6.43 7.84 43.01
N SER A 196 -5.75 6.94 43.74
CA SER A 196 -4.75 7.30 44.75
C SER A 196 -3.37 7.49 44.10
N GLU A 197 -2.77 8.61 44.47
CA GLU A 197 -1.44 9.10 44.10
C GLU A 197 -0.42 8.60 45.15
N LEU A 198 0.65 7.94 44.70
CA LEU A 198 1.80 7.58 45.54
C LEU A 198 3.09 7.95 44.80
N ALA A 199 3.75 8.98 45.31
CA ALA A 199 5.06 9.45 44.90
C ALA A 199 6.18 8.58 45.49
N LEU A 200 7.27 8.41 44.73
CA LEU A 200 8.54 7.88 45.22
C LEU A 200 9.70 8.83 44.80
N PRO A 201 10.67 9.09 45.69
CA PRO A 201 11.82 9.94 45.39
C PRO A 201 12.99 9.12 44.84
N VAL A 202 13.67 9.61 43.79
CA VAL A 202 14.93 9.03 43.32
C VAL A 202 16.10 9.91 43.76
N SER A 203 16.99 9.26 44.49
CA SER A 203 18.18 9.77 45.15
C SER A 203 19.33 10.06 44.18
N VAL A 204 20.03 11.15 44.43
CA VAL A 204 21.23 11.62 43.71
C VAL A 204 22.46 11.11 44.45
N MET A 205 23.36 10.40 43.76
CA MET A 205 24.74 10.23 44.25
C MET A 205 25.76 10.48 43.13
N ALA A 206 26.59 11.49 43.40
CA ALA A 206 27.84 11.76 42.74
C ALA A 206 28.93 10.83 43.29
N ALA A 207 29.87 10.39 42.45
CA ALA A 207 31.10 9.75 42.89
C ALA A 207 32.28 10.09 41.99
N THR A 208 33.15 10.87 42.61
CA THR A 208 34.57 11.21 42.44
C THR A 208 35.50 10.14 41.82
N ALA A 209 36.51 10.62 41.09
CA ALA A 209 37.70 9.92 40.60
C ALA A 209 38.57 9.31 41.75
N PRO A 210 39.53 8.41 41.45
CA PRO A 210 40.89 8.88 41.11
C PRO A 210 41.71 8.02 40.12
N GLU A 211 42.73 8.70 39.60
CA GLU A 211 43.92 8.27 38.84
C GLU A 211 44.80 7.25 39.59
N PRO A 212 45.48 6.31 38.89
CA PRO A 212 46.96 6.35 38.79
C PRO A 212 47.54 5.86 37.45
N GLN A 213 48.59 6.55 36.97
CA GLN A 213 49.60 5.97 36.04
C GLN A 213 50.58 5.06 36.81
N PRO A 214 51.29 4.11 36.14
CA PRO A 214 52.59 4.46 35.54
C PRO A 214 52.99 3.69 34.25
N ALA A 215 53.78 4.42 33.44
CA ALA A 215 54.98 4.05 32.68
C ALA A 215 55.14 2.72 31.90
N ALA A 216 55.47 2.93 30.61
CA ALA A 216 56.44 2.21 29.77
C ALA A 216 56.11 0.80 29.25
N THR A 217 56.06 0.68 27.91
CA THR A 217 57.00 -0.15 27.12
C THR A 217 56.82 0.14 25.63
N SER A 218 57.90 0.59 25.00
CA SER A 218 58.04 0.83 23.57
C SER A 218 58.09 -0.48 22.79
N HIS A 219 57.19 -0.69 21.83
CA HIS A 219 57.48 -1.53 20.65
C HIS A 219 56.81 -0.93 19.42
N SER A 220 57.62 -0.25 18.61
CA SER A 220 57.29 0.19 17.26
C SER A 220 57.12 -1.01 16.35
N GLY A 221 55.87 -1.39 16.08
CA GLY A 221 55.47 -2.24 14.95
C GLY A 221 54.48 -1.47 14.10
N LEU A 222 54.95 -0.87 13.01
CA LEU A 222 54.11 -0.20 12.01
C LEU A 222 53.30 -1.26 11.24
N LEU A 223 52.22 -1.74 11.85
CA LEU A 223 51.14 -2.40 11.13
C LEU A 223 50.29 -1.30 10.50
N SER A 224 50.29 -1.27 9.16
CA SER A 224 49.40 -0.43 8.35
C SER A 224 47.97 -0.65 8.82
N LEU A 225 47.44 0.28 9.61
CA LEU A 225 46.05 0.23 10.06
C LEU A 225 45.17 0.24 8.80
N PRO A 226 44.23 -0.72 8.67
CA PRO A 226 43.27 -0.67 7.58
C PRO A 226 42.58 0.69 7.63
N SER A 227 42.66 1.42 6.52
CA SER A 227 42.00 2.71 6.31
C SER A 227 40.59 2.63 6.87
N CYS A 228 40.37 3.27 8.02
CA CYS A 228 39.09 3.25 8.71
C CYS A 228 38.14 4.07 7.83
N GLU A 229 37.37 3.37 6.98
CA GLU A 229 36.30 3.98 6.23
C GLU A 229 35.38 4.66 7.23
N SER A 230 35.29 5.99 7.16
CA SER A 230 34.42 6.79 8.02
C SER A 230 32.97 6.30 7.84
N ILE A 231 32.51 5.49 8.79
CA ILE A 231 31.14 4.98 8.80
C ILE A 231 30.23 6.18 8.98
N ARG A 232 29.40 6.43 7.96
CA ARG A 232 28.41 7.52 8.03
C ARG A 232 27.35 7.19 9.07
N THR A 233 27.28 8.03 10.09
CA THR A 233 26.28 7.98 11.14
C THR A 233 25.15 8.96 10.83
N TYR A 234 23.92 8.55 11.14
CA TYR A 234 22.69 9.32 10.98
C TYR A 234 22.04 9.53 12.35
N ALA A 235 21.26 10.61 12.50
CA ALA A 235 20.51 10.90 13.70
C ALA A 235 19.07 11.30 13.34
N VAL A 236 18.10 10.80 14.11
CA VAL A 236 16.68 11.17 14.01
C VAL A 236 16.17 11.52 15.41
N MET A 237 15.42 12.61 15.54
CA MET A 237 14.82 13.05 16.81
C MET A 237 13.46 12.37 17.03
N LEU A 238 13.39 11.44 17.97
CA LEU A 238 12.16 10.77 18.41
C LEU A 238 11.49 11.57 19.52
N ALA A 239 10.15 11.66 19.50
CA ALA A 239 9.31 12.42 20.42
C ALA A 239 9.71 13.91 20.63
N GLY A 240 10.66 14.43 19.83
CA GLY A 240 11.24 15.77 20.00
C GLY A 240 12.35 15.87 21.04
N THR A 241 12.65 14.82 21.82
CA THR A 241 13.61 14.87 22.94
C THR A 241 14.75 13.88 22.80
N GLN A 242 14.56 12.73 22.15
CA GLN A 242 15.55 11.67 22.09
C GLN A 242 16.20 11.60 20.71
N ALA A 243 17.50 11.89 20.63
CA ALA A 243 18.28 11.68 19.42
C ALA A 243 18.67 10.20 19.26
N LEU A 244 18.07 9.51 18.28
CA LEU A 244 18.45 8.15 17.91
C LEU A 244 19.57 8.19 16.87
N THR A 245 20.77 7.79 17.29
CA THR A 245 21.97 7.76 16.44
C THR A 245 22.24 6.35 15.91
N PHE A 246 22.26 6.17 14.59
CA PHE A 246 22.38 4.87 13.93
C PHE A 246 23.23 4.92 12.66
N THR A 247 23.73 3.77 12.25
CA THR A 247 24.44 3.55 10.99
C THR A 247 23.50 2.90 9.98
N TYR A 248 23.87 2.91 8.70
CA TYR A 248 23.03 2.29 7.66
C TYR A 248 22.80 0.78 7.89
N ASN A 249 23.77 0.10 8.51
CA ASN A 249 23.71 -1.34 8.81
C ASN A 249 22.74 -1.66 9.96
N ASP A 250 22.38 -0.67 10.78
CA ASP A 250 21.43 -0.84 11.88
C ASP A 250 19.96 -0.82 11.41
N ILE A 251 19.72 -0.46 10.14
CA ILE A 251 18.37 -0.34 9.58
C ILE A 251 17.96 -1.70 9.00
N PRO A 252 16.97 -2.41 9.59
CA PRO A 252 16.50 -3.67 9.04
C PRO A 252 15.68 -3.46 7.76
N ASP A 253 15.48 -4.53 7.01
CA ASP A 253 14.58 -4.53 5.87
C ASP A 253 13.13 -4.31 6.33
N PRO A 254 12.37 -3.43 5.65
CA PRO A 254 11.01 -3.12 6.05
C PRO A 254 10.13 -4.36 5.91
N ARG A 255 9.41 -4.69 6.98
CA ARG A 255 8.45 -5.79 6.96
C ARG A 255 7.27 -5.45 6.05
N GLN A 256 6.66 -6.48 5.46
CA GLN A 256 5.39 -6.32 4.75
C GLN A 256 4.29 -6.07 5.78
N ILE A 257 3.75 -4.86 5.76
CA ILE A 257 2.72 -4.40 6.70
C ILE A 257 1.52 -3.94 5.88
N SER A 258 0.32 -4.25 6.36
CA SER A 258 -0.93 -3.73 5.82
C SER A 258 -1.77 -3.16 6.96
N PHE A 259 -2.38 -2.00 6.72
CA PHE A 259 -3.36 -1.35 7.59
C PHE A 259 -4.74 -1.25 6.93
N ALA A 260 -4.96 -2.03 5.86
CA ALA A 260 -6.19 -1.96 5.08
C ALA A 260 -7.45 -2.24 5.92
N ASP A 261 -7.32 -3.10 6.93
CA ASP A 261 -8.43 -3.58 7.76
C ASP A 261 -8.46 -2.93 9.15
N ASP A 262 -7.39 -2.22 9.56
CA ASP A 262 -7.25 -1.66 10.92
C ASP A 262 -6.57 -0.28 10.89
N ILE A 263 -7.36 0.73 10.53
CA ILE A 263 -6.96 2.14 10.58
C ILE A 263 -6.66 2.62 12.02
N PRO A 264 -7.42 2.22 13.06
CA PRO A 264 -7.06 2.56 14.44
C PRO A 264 -5.66 2.06 14.84
N ARG A 265 -5.21 0.90 14.36
CA ARG A 265 -3.83 0.45 14.54
C ARG A 265 -2.82 1.32 13.83
N LEU A 266 -3.11 1.79 12.61
CA LEU A 266 -2.25 2.75 11.93
C LEU A 266 -2.04 4.01 12.78
N ASP A 267 -3.11 4.54 13.39
CA ASP A 267 -3.02 5.73 14.24
C ASP A 267 -2.09 5.54 15.45
N ARG A 268 -2.19 4.38 16.12
CA ARG A 268 -1.37 4.00 17.29
C ARG A 268 0.12 3.86 16.99
N VAL A 269 0.52 3.55 15.76
CA VAL A 269 1.93 3.38 15.38
C VAL A 269 2.48 4.54 14.55
N TRP A 270 1.64 5.53 14.22
CA TRP A 270 2.03 6.61 13.30
C TRP A 270 2.98 7.63 13.93
N ASP A 271 2.72 8.06 15.17
CA ASP A 271 3.42 9.17 15.84
C ASP A 271 3.57 8.90 17.32
N ASP A 272 4.79 9.06 17.84
CA ASP A 272 5.16 8.78 19.23
C ASP A 272 4.81 9.91 20.20
N LYS A 273 4.38 11.08 19.70
CA LYS A 273 4.01 12.22 20.54
C LYS A 273 2.64 12.11 21.19
N ARG A 274 1.79 11.17 20.77
CA ARG A 274 0.42 11.04 21.26
C ARG A 274 0.31 9.98 22.36
N ALA A 275 -0.62 10.19 23.28
CA ALA A 275 -0.88 9.27 24.40
C ALA A 275 -1.34 7.87 23.96
N ASN A 276 -1.89 7.74 22.75
CA ASN A 276 -2.32 6.46 22.18
C ASN A 276 -1.23 5.73 21.40
N TRP A 277 0.02 6.23 21.45
CA TRP A 277 1.14 5.56 20.81
C TRP A 277 1.45 4.21 21.47
N ASP A 278 1.54 3.15 20.66
CA ASP A 278 1.84 1.80 21.12
C ASP A 278 3.26 1.38 20.69
N ALA A 279 4.20 1.53 21.63
CA ALA A 279 5.60 1.12 21.45
C ALA A 279 5.73 -0.37 21.10
N SER A 280 4.86 -1.22 21.62
CA SER A 280 4.94 -2.68 21.47
C SER A 280 4.51 -3.10 20.07
N GLU A 281 3.46 -2.51 19.53
CA GLU A 281 3.05 -2.69 18.13
C GLU A 281 4.08 -2.09 17.18
N CYS A 282 4.60 -0.90 17.50
CA CYS A 282 5.63 -0.25 16.70
C CYS A 282 6.94 -1.06 16.62
N SER A 283 7.32 -1.72 17.73
CA SER A 283 8.48 -2.63 17.79
C SER A 283 8.36 -3.82 16.83
N LYS A 284 7.15 -4.20 16.42
CA LYS A 284 6.94 -5.25 15.43
C LYS A 284 7.21 -4.78 14.00
N LEU A 285 7.25 -3.46 13.77
CA LEU A 285 7.40 -2.85 12.44
C LEU A 285 8.85 -2.47 12.16
N LEU A 286 9.45 -1.66 13.03
CA LEU A 286 10.83 -1.17 12.87
C LEU A 286 11.46 -0.90 14.24
N VAL A 287 12.58 -1.57 14.51
CA VAL A 287 13.41 -1.38 15.70
C VAL A 287 14.83 -1.10 15.23
N ILE A 288 15.41 -0.01 15.75
CA ILE A 288 16.81 0.36 15.49
C ILE A 288 17.49 0.47 16.85
N LYS A 289 18.54 -0.33 17.07
CA LYS A 289 19.27 -0.40 18.35
C LYS A 289 18.34 -0.57 19.57
N GLY A 290 17.35 -1.46 19.45
CA GLY A 290 16.38 -1.73 20.52
C GLY A 290 15.32 -0.64 20.73
N THR A 291 15.34 0.45 19.96
CA THR A 291 14.36 1.53 20.05
C THR A 291 13.31 1.41 18.94
N PRO A 292 12.01 1.35 19.24
CA PRO A 292 10.95 1.35 18.22
C PRO A 292 10.86 2.71 17.53
N VAL A 293 10.67 2.71 16.20
CA VAL A 293 10.60 3.94 15.41
C VAL A 293 9.23 4.09 14.74
N ALA A 294 8.48 5.12 15.16
CA ALA A 294 7.16 5.43 14.62
C ALA A 294 7.17 5.68 13.10
N LEU A 295 6.07 5.36 12.41
CA LEU A 295 5.98 5.44 10.94
C LEU A 295 6.29 6.84 10.39
N ARG A 296 5.93 7.90 11.12
CA ARG A 296 6.19 9.29 10.74
C ARG A 296 7.66 9.57 10.41
N TYR A 297 8.59 8.90 11.09
CA TYR A 297 10.04 9.12 10.96
C TYR A 297 10.71 8.31 9.86
N TRP A 298 10.00 7.39 9.22
CA TRP A 298 10.57 6.50 8.21
C TRP A 298 11.22 7.23 7.03
N PRO A 299 10.69 8.35 6.49
CA PRO A 299 11.38 9.09 5.44
C PRO A 299 12.76 9.61 5.83
N ASP A 300 12.97 9.92 7.12
CA ASP A 300 14.25 10.42 7.63
C ASP A 300 15.22 9.26 7.91
N VAL A 301 14.72 8.15 8.44
CA VAL A 301 15.50 6.90 8.58
C VAL A 301 16.00 6.39 7.23
N TYR A 302 15.12 6.38 6.23
CA TYR A 302 15.40 5.86 4.89
C TYR A 302 15.83 6.96 3.90
N ARG A 303 16.27 8.13 4.37
CA ARG A 303 16.58 9.31 3.53
C ARG A 303 17.67 9.07 2.48
N ASN A 304 18.46 8.00 2.59
CA ASN A 304 19.56 7.72 1.67
C ASN A 304 19.04 7.51 0.21
N LYS A 305 19.61 8.28 -0.73
CA LYS A 305 19.10 8.44 -2.11
C LYS A 305 19.03 7.13 -2.93
N ASN A 306 19.77 6.11 -2.51
CA ASN A 306 19.90 4.84 -3.23
C ASN A 306 19.31 3.64 -2.48
N ASP A 307 18.56 3.87 -1.40
CA ASP A 307 17.96 2.77 -0.66
C ASP A 307 16.77 2.17 -1.45
N GLN A 308 16.97 0.97 -2.00
CA GLN A 308 15.92 0.26 -2.73
C GLN A 308 14.75 -0.12 -1.81
N ARG A 309 15.01 -0.27 -0.51
CA ARG A 309 13.99 -0.60 0.50
C ARG A 309 12.98 0.53 0.61
N TRP A 310 13.47 1.77 0.68
CA TRP A 310 12.62 2.95 0.67
C TRP A 310 11.77 3.05 -0.58
N LYS A 311 12.38 2.81 -1.75
CA LYS A 311 11.70 2.91 -3.03
C LYS A 311 10.48 1.99 -3.12
N GLY A 312 10.56 0.80 -2.53
CA GLY A 312 9.44 -0.15 -2.46
C GLY A 312 8.31 0.31 -1.54
N ILE A 313 8.63 0.87 -0.38
CA ILE A 313 7.62 1.21 0.64
C ILE A 313 7.11 2.65 0.56
N LYS A 314 7.82 3.56 -0.11
CA LYS A 314 7.50 4.99 -0.16
C LYS A 314 6.08 5.28 -0.63
N ALA A 315 5.59 4.55 -1.63
CA ALA A 315 4.24 4.73 -2.14
C ALA A 315 3.20 4.36 -1.07
N THR A 316 3.34 3.18 -0.46
CA THR A 316 2.47 2.70 0.61
C THR A 316 2.53 3.60 1.84
N TRP A 317 3.74 4.03 2.24
CA TRP A 317 3.93 4.98 3.34
C TRP A 317 3.23 6.31 3.08
N THR A 318 3.26 6.79 1.83
CA THR A 318 2.56 8.03 1.47
C THR A 318 1.05 7.87 1.61
N GLU A 319 0.49 6.71 1.28
CA GLU A 319 -0.93 6.42 1.54
C GLU A 319 -1.24 6.39 3.04
N TRP A 320 -0.42 5.68 3.83
CA TRP A 320 -0.54 5.64 5.28
C TRP A 320 -0.52 7.03 5.89
N LYS A 321 0.40 7.89 5.45
CA LYS A 321 0.50 9.28 5.90
C LYS A 321 -0.83 10.00 5.80
N TYR A 322 -1.43 9.99 4.61
CA TYR A 322 -2.61 10.78 4.38
C TYR A 322 -3.86 10.20 5.07
N VAL A 323 -3.94 8.87 5.18
CA VAL A 323 -5.01 8.23 5.96
C VAL A 323 -4.87 8.58 7.44
N ALA A 324 -3.67 8.46 8.01
CA ALA A 324 -3.40 8.80 9.41
C ALA A 324 -3.66 10.29 9.70
N GLU A 325 -3.19 11.20 8.83
CA GLU A 325 -3.43 12.64 8.96
C GLU A 325 -4.93 12.97 8.91
N ARG A 326 -5.69 12.39 7.97
CA ARG A 326 -7.15 12.61 7.91
C ARG A 326 -7.86 12.04 9.12
N TYR A 327 -7.54 10.79 9.49
CA TYR A 327 -8.15 10.13 10.64
C TYR A 327 -7.90 10.89 11.95
N ARG A 328 -6.75 11.55 12.09
CA ARG A 328 -6.40 12.36 13.26
C ARG A 328 -7.00 13.77 13.26
N ALA A 329 -7.41 14.27 12.11
CA ALA A 329 -8.02 15.59 11.97
C ALA A 329 -9.51 15.57 12.35
N SER A 330 -10.11 14.39 12.50
CA SER A 330 -11.51 14.18 12.88
C SER A 330 -11.62 13.16 14.01
N THR A 331 -12.83 12.95 14.51
CA THR A 331 -13.13 11.79 15.35
C THR A 331 -13.22 10.51 14.50
N PRO A 332 -13.07 9.31 15.10
CA PRO A 332 -13.28 8.04 14.39
C PRO A 332 -14.66 7.94 13.75
N GLU A 333 -15.69 8.44 14.42
CA GLU A 333 -17.08 8.42 13.97
C GLU A 333 -17.28 9.31 12.74
N GLU A 334 -16.78 10.54 12.79
CA GLU A 334 -16.80 11.48 11.65
C GLU A 334 -15.99 10.95 10.46
N PHE A 335 -14.83 10.35 10.73
CA PHE A 335 -14.03 9.73 9.67
C PHE A 335 -14.83 8.64 8.97
N TRP A 336 -15.45 7.73 9.71
CA TRP A 336 -16.22 6.65 9.10
C TRP A 336 -17.53 7.15 8.48
N MET A 337 -18.12 8.23 8.98
CA MET A 337 -19.26 8.88 8.33
C MET A 337 -18.87 9.43 6.95
N GLU A 338 -17.72 10.09 6.84
CA GLU A 338 -17.19 10.59 5.55
C GLU A 338 -16.81 9.44 4.60
N PHE A 339 -16.23 8.36 5.13
CA PHE A 339 -15.76 7.22 4.34
C PHE A 339 -16.68 6.00 4.42
N SER A 340 -17.99 6.23 4.40
CA SER A 340 -19.01 5.19 4.23
C SER A 340 -19.89 5.51 3.03
N SER A 341 -20.48 4.47 2.45
CA SER A 341 -21.53 4.60 1.43
C SER A 341 -22.83 5.05 2.09
N ASP A 342 -23.81 5.50 1.31
CA ASP A 342 -25.15 5.86 1.81
C ASP A 342 -25.82 4.69 2.55
N ASP A 343 -25.48 3.45 2.21
CA ASP A 343 -25.93 2.22 2.88
C ASP A 343 -25.25 1.97 4.25
N GLY A 344 -24.41 2.89 4.73
CA GLY A 344 -23.61 2.74 5.97
C GLY A 344 -22.41 1.81 5.83
N LYS A 345 -22.14 1.26 4.65
CA LYS A 345 -21.00 0.38 4.41
C LYS A 345 -19.70 1.19 4.28
N ARG A 346 -18.77 0.94 5.20
CA ARG A 346 -17.41 1.53 5.19
C ARG A 346 -16.68 1.24 3.89
N PHE A 347 -15.99 2.26 3.37
CA PHE A 347 -15.14 2.13 2.20
C PHE A 347 -13.93 1.23 2.48
N ASN A 348 -13.50 0.47 1.47
CA ASN A 348 -12.23 -0.24 1.56
C ASN A 348 -11.04 0.73 1.43
N TRP A 349 -9.85 0.27 1.83
CA TRP A 349 -8.61 1.06 1.78
C TRP A 349 -8.36 1.77 0.44
N LYS A 350 -8.62 1.08 -0.68
CA LYS A 350 -8.41 1.63 -2.02
C LYS A 350 -9.38 2.77 -2.33
N ALA A 351 -10.62 2.65 -1.90
CA ALA A 351 -11.64 3.70 -2.05
C ALA A 351 -11.30 4.92 -1.16
N ILE A 352 -10.90 4.69 0.10
CA ILE A 352 -10.46 5.77 1.01
C ILE A 352 -9.27 6.53 0.40
N THR A 353 -8.22 5.82 0.01
CA THR A 353 -7.01 6.45 -0.57
C THR A 353 -7.30 7.14 -1.90
N ALA A 354 -8.21 6.64 -2.73
CA ALA A 354 -8.66 7.31 -3.95
C ALA A 354 -9.41 8.61 -3.65
N CYS A 355 -10.33 8.60 -2.68
CA CYS A 355 -11.06 9.78 -2.24
C CYS A 355 -10.09 10.86 -1.71
N LEU A 356 -9.17 10.50 -0.81
CA LEU A 356 -8.15 11.41 -0.28
C LEU A 356 -7.24 11.98 -1.37
N ARG A 357 -6.88 11.20 -2.40
CA ARG A 357 -6.13 11.71 -3.55
C ARG A 357 -6.94 12.74 -4.34
N GLY A 358 -8.24 12.50 -4.52
CA GLY A 358 -9.17 13.44 -5.15
C GLY A 358 -9.22 14.75 -4.39
N GLN A 359 -9.46 14.70 -3.07
CA GLN A 359 -9.49 15.88 -2.20
C GLN A 359 -8.18 16.68 -2.28
N ARG A 360 -7.02 16.02 -2.23
CA ARG A 360 -5.72 16.69 -2.39
C ARG A 360 -5.54 17.34 -3.75
N ALA A 361 -5.97 16.68 -4.83
CA ALA A 361 -5.86 17.25 -6.16
C ALA A 361 -6.70 18.52 -6.32
N VAL A 362 -7.88 18.58 -5.69
CA VAL A 362 -8.73 19.77 -5.63
C VAL A 362 -8.06 20.87 -4.80
N HIS A 363 -7.60 20.55 -3.59
CA HIS A 363 -6.90 21.50 -2.74
C HIS A 363 -5.62 22.07 -3.37
N ASP A 364 -4.79 21.23 -3.99
CA ASP A 364 -3.59 21.66 -4.72
C ASP A 364 -3.93 22.57 -5.91
N GLN A 365 -5.06 22.31 -6.59
CA GLN A 365 -5.56 23.18 -7.65
C GLN A 365 -6.00 24.54 -7.12
N GLU A 366 -6.70 24.59 -5.99
CA GLU A 366 -7.11 25.84 -5.33
C GLU A 366 -5.89 26.65 -4.90
N LEU A 367 -4.90 26.04 -4.24
CA LEU A 367 -3.65 26.70 -3.84
C LEU A 367 -2.86 27.20 -5.06
N CYS A 368 -2.79 26.42 -6.13
CA CYS A 368 -2.16 26.84 -7.39
C CYS A 368 -2.89 28.06 -7.99
N THR A 369 -4.22 28.09 -7.93
CA THR A 369 -5.03 29.21 -8.43
C THR A 369 -4.82 30.46 -7.57
N LYS A 370 -4.81 30.31 -6.24
CA LYS A 370 -4.48 31.38 -5.29
C LYS A 370 -3.08 31.95 -5.54
N ALA A 371 -2.06 31.09 -5.65
CA ALA A 371 -0.69 31.49 -5.94
C ALA A 371 -0.57 32.27 -7.26
N ARG A 372 -1.27 31.84 -8.31
CA ARG A 372 -1.27 32.57 -9.60
C ARG A 372 -1.96 33.92 -9.49
N SER A 373 -3.08 33.99 -8.78
CA SER A 373 -3.81 35.24 -8.58
C SER A 373 -3.01 36.24 -7.76
N GLU A 374 -2.32 35.78 -6.71
CA GLU A 374 -1.62 36.65 -5.77
C GLU A 374 -0.28 37.17 -6.34
N TYR A 375 0.54 36.29 -6.92
CA TYR A 375 1.85 36.69 -7.42
C TYR A 375 1.81 37.28 -8.83
N GLY A 376 0.72 37.09 -9.60
CA GLY A 376 0.52 37.69 -10.91
C GLY A 376 1.74 37.54 -11.84
N MET A 377 2.37 38.67 -12.18
CA MET A 377 3.55 38.74 -13.04
C MET A 377 4.82 38.14 -12.40
N GLU A 378 4.90 38.13 -11.07
CA GLU A 378 6.04 37.59 -10.32
C GLU A 378 5.93 36.07 -10.10
N PHE A 379 4.85 35.45 -10.56
CA PHE A 379 4.63 34.00 -10.40
C PHE A 379 5.80 33.19 -10.98
N GLU A 380 6.31 33.54 -12.16
CA GLU A 380 7.45 32.85 -12.78
C GLU A 380 8.73 32.97 -11.95
N THR A 381 8.96 34.12 -11.31
CA THR A 381 10.11 34.35 -10.45
C THR A 381 10.08 33.46 -9.21
N HIS A 382 8.94 33.41 -8.50
CA HIS A 382 8.81 32.66 -7.24
C HIS A 382 8.60 31.15 -7.43
N PHE A 383 7.98 30.75 -8.55
CA PHE A 383 7.58 29.38 -8.86
C PHE A 383 8.36 28.79 -10.04
N SER A 384 9.68 28.99 -10.04
CA SER A 384 10.61 28.32 -10.97
C SER A 384 11.55 27.37 -10.25
N ASN A 385 11.96 26.31 -10.94
CA ASN A 385 12.99 25.38 -10.47
C ASN A 385 14.03 25.20 -11.58
N ARG A 386 15.27 25.62 -11.31
CA ARG A 386 16.38 25.63 -12.29
C ARG A 386 16.02 26.39 -13.57
N GLY A 387 15.41 27.57 -13.43
CA GLY A 387 15.02 28.46 -14.54
C GLY A 387 13.83 27.97 -15.36
N LYS A 388 13.08 26.96 -14.90
CA LYS A 388 11.85 26.49 -15.54
C LYS A 388 10.66 26.72 -14.63
N VAL A 389 9.61 27.34 -15.15
CA VAL A 389 8.34 27.51 -14.43
C VAL A 389 7.77 26.15 -14.04
N MET A 390 7.35 26.04 -12.79
CA MET A 390 6.71 24.85 -12.26
C MET A 390 5.33 24.68 -12.92
N THR A 391 5.06 23.48 -13.42
CA THR A 391 3.78 23.13 -14.06
C THR A 391 2.94 22.17 -13.22
N ASP A 392 3.60 21.41 -12.32
CA ASP A 392 2.92 20.49 -11.44
C ASP A 392 2.20 21.23 -10.29
N LYS A 393 0.90 21.00 -10.16
CA LYS A 393 0.02 21.68 -9.18
C LYS A 393 0.48 21.41 -7.75
N SER A 394 0.85 20.16 -7.44
CA SER A 394 1.30 19.78 -6.09
C SER A 394 2.63 20.44 -5.71
N ALA A 395 3.51 20.64 -6.68
CA ALA A 395 4.78 21.31 -6.48
C ALA A 395 4.58 22.82 -6.27
N ILE A 396 3.70 23.46 -7.06
CA ILE A 396 3.32 24.86 -6.90
C ILE A 396 2.67 25.08 -5.53
N ALA A 397 1.69 24.25 -5.16
CA ALA A 397 0.99 24.34 -3.87
C ALA A 397 1.95 24.26 -2.68
N ARG A 398 2.90 23.33 -2.68
CA ARG A 398 3.93 23.23 -1.63
C ARG A 398 4.84 24.46 -1.56
N ARG A 399 5.27 24.99 -2.72
CA ARG A 399 6.11 26.19 -2.77
C ARG A 399 5.36 27.41 -2.24
N TYR A 400 4.06 27.53 -2.55
CA TYR A 400 3.20 28.59 -2.08
C TYR A 400 3.06 28.58 -0.56
N LEU A 401 2.79 27.41 0.03
CA LEU A 401 2.71 27.27 1.49
C LEU A 401 4.03 27.64 2.19
N MET A 402 5.18 27.22 1.64
CA MET A 402 6.49 27.59 2.19
C MET A 402 6.75 29.09 2.15
N LEU A 403 6.32 29.78 1.09
CA LEU A 403 6.46 31.25 1.00
C LEU A 403 5.57 31.96 2.02
N LYS A 404 4.37 31.41 2.28
CA LYS A 404 3.45 31.95 3.29
C LYS A 404 3.92 31.73 4.72
N GLU A 405 4.48 30.55 5.03
CA GLU A 405 5.06 30.26 6.33
C GLU A 405 6.22 31.22 6.64
N ASN A 406 7.13 31.43 5.69
CA ASN A 406 8.23 32.38 5.85
C ASN A 406 7.80 33.84 5.96
N GLN A 407 6.61 34.20 5.49
CA GLN A 407 6.08 35.56 5.58
C GLN A 407 5.49 35.83 6.97
N MET A 408 4.98 34.81 7.66
CA MET A 408 4.40 34.94 9.00
C MET A 408 5.45 35.08 10.13
N ASP A 409 6.67 34.62 9.92
CA ASP A 409 7.74 34.69 10.95
C ASP A 409 8.45 36.06 11.00
N VAL A 410 8.06 37.03 10.15
CA VAL A 410 8.74 38.34 10.00
C VAL A 410 7.93 39.51 10.57
N ASP A 411 6.67 39.28 10.94
CA ASP A 411 5.78 40.23 11.62
C ASP A 411 5.69 39.90 13.12
#